data_AF-A0A962MN94-F1
#
_entry.id   AF-A0A962MN94-F1
#
_cell.length_a   1.000
_cell.length_b   1.000
_cell.length_c   1.000
_cell.angle_alpha   90.00
_cell.angle_beta   90.00
_cell.angle_gamma   90.00
#
_symmetry.space_group_name_H-M   'P 1'
#
loop_
_entity.id
_entity.type
_entity.pdbx_description
1 polymer ?
#
loop_
_entity_poly.entity_id
_entity_poly.type
_entity_poly.pdbx_seq_one_letter_code
_entity_poly.pdbx_strand_id
1 'polypeptide(L)'
;MRVREDYRTLSGPEKAAILLLSLPEDQTAKIFEQMDDEEIMELSQTMAGLGKVSPNVVERLFVDFAEQMTSTNSLIGTQDSTERLLAKAGLSGDRIENIMEEIRGPAGRTMWEKLGNVNEEILATF
;
A
#
# COMPACT_ATOMS: atom_id res chain seq x y z
N MET A 1 24.59 1.79 -28.21
CA MET A 1 23.20 1.68 -27.72
C MET A 1 23.07 2.57 -26.49
N ARG A 2 22.22 3.60 -26.51
CA ARG A 2 22.05 4.52 -25.37
C ARG A 2 21.34 3.79 -24.25
N VAL A 3 21.89 3.82 -23.04
CA VAL A 3 21.26 3.24 -21.86
C VAL A 3 20.16 4.20 -21.38
N ARG A 4 18.99 3.67 -21.03
CA ARG A 4 17.95 4.47 -20.39
C ARG A 4 18.26 4.64 -18.92
N GLU A 5 18.44 5.89 -18.50
CA GLU A 5 18.83 6.26 -17.13
C GLU A 5 17.76 7.08 -16.40
N ASP A 6 16.79 7.66 -17.11
CA ASP A 6 15.74 8.48 -16.50
C ASP A 6 14.37 7.79 -16.55
N TYR A 7 13.90 7.39 -15.38
CA TYR A 7 12.59 6.78 -15.17
C TYR A 7 11.41 7.67 -15.63
N ARG A 8 11.52 8.99 -15.51
CA ARG A 8 10.43 9.92 -15.85
C ARG A 8 10.15 9.98 -17.35
N THR A 9 11.11 9.53 -18.15
CA THR A 9 10.98 9.50 -19.62
C THR A 9 10.29 8.23 -20.14
N LEU A 10 10.01 7.26 -19.26
CA LEU A 10 9.37 6.01 -19.66
C LEU A 10 7.86 6.18 -19.89
N SER A 11 7.39 5.69 -21.03
CA SER A 11 5.97 5.58 -21.34
C SER A 11 5.30 4.45 -20.54
N GLY A 12 3.96 4.42 -20.50
CA GLY A 12 3.20 3.33 -19.88
C GLY A 12 3.58 1.94 -20.43
N PRO A 13 3.54 1.73 -21.76
CA PRO A 13 3.97 0.48 -22.38
C PRO A 13 5.43 0.12 -22.06
N GLU A 14 6.34 1.09 -22.03
CA GLU A 14 7.75 0.84 -21.67
C GLU A 14 7.88 0.35 -20.22
N LYS A 15 7.12 0.94 -19.29
CA LYS A 15 7.07 0.50 -17.90
C LYS A 15 6.49 -0.91 -17.78
N ALA A 16 5.40 -1.22 -18.47
CA ALA A 16 4.81 -2.55 -18.50
C ALA A 16 5.78 -3.59 -19.07
N ALA A 17 6.48 -3.25 -20.16
CA ALA A 17 7.50 -4.10 -20.76
C ALA A 17 8.63 -4.41 -19.78
N ILE A 18 9.17 -3.40 -19.08
CA ILE A 18 10.22 -3.59 -18.06
C ILE A 18 9.73 -4.50 -16.93
N LEU A 19 8.50 -4.29 -16.44
CA LEU A 19 7.94 -5.08 -15.35
C LEU A 19 7.83 -6.56 -15.74
N LEU A 20 7.25 -6.84 -16.91
CA LEU A 20 7.04 -8.21 -17.39
C LEU A 20 8.33 -8.92 -17.76
N LEU A 21 9.32 -8.21 -18.31
CA LEU A 21 10.67 -8.75 -18.56
C LEU A 21 11.42 -9.07 -17.26
N SER A 22 10.97 -8.54 -16.12
CA SER A 22 11.56 -8.79 -14.80
C SER A 22 10.88 -9.95 -14.05
N LEU A 23 9.80 -10.52 -14.59
CA LEU A 23 9.09 -11.66 -14.01
C LEU A 23 9.61 -12.99 -14.60
N PRO A 24 9.43 -14.12 -13.88
CA PRO A 24 9.63 -15.44 -14.46
C PRO A 24 8.70 -15.67 -15.66
N GLU A 25 9.20 -16.38 -16.68
CA GLU A 25 8.48 -16.63 -17.94
C GLU A 25 7.07 -17.20 -17.71
N ASP A 26 6.93 -18.16 -16.79
CA ASP A 26 5.64 -18.76 -16.44
C ASP A 26 4.59 -17.76 -15.92
N GLN A 27 5.03 -16.70 -15.24
CA GLN A 27 4.13 -15.67 -14.73
C GLN A 27 3.77 -14.67 -15.82
N THR A 28 4.73 -14.29 -16.67
CA THR A 28 4.49 -13.43 -17.82
C THR A 28 3.54 -14.09 -18.82
N ALA A 29 3.68 -15.40 -19.05
CA ALA A 29 2.78 -16.16 -19.93
C ALA A 29 1.31 -16.09 -19.47
N LYS A 30 1.06 -16.27 -18.16
CA LYS A 30 -0.29 -16.15 -17.60
C LYS A 30 -0.89 -14.75 -17.76
N ILE A 31 -0.05 -13.72 -17.77
CA ILE A 31 -0.51 -12.35 -18.00
C ILE A 31 -0.89 -12.19 -19.48
N PHE A 32 -0.08 -12.68 -20.41
CA PHE A 32 -0.42 -12.66 -21.84
C PHE A 32 -1.68 -13.44 -22.18
N GLU A 33 -1.99 -14.53 -21.49
CA GLU A 33 -3.26 -15.26 -21.66
C GLU A 33 -4.51 -14.42 -21.34
N GLN A 34 -4.36 -13.31 -20.62
CA GLN A 34 -5.46 -12.39 -20.26
C GLN A 34 -5.54 -11.15 -21.17
N MET A 35 -4.65 -11.03 -22.15
CA MET A 35 -4.55 -9.90 -23.06
C MET A 35 -5.09 -10.28 -24.44
N ASP A 36 -5.54 -9.28 -25.22
CA ASP A 36 -5.89 -9.51 -26.62
C ASP A 36 -4.67 -9.44 -27.56
N ASP A 37 -4.86 -9.85 -28.82
CA ASP A 37 -3.78 -9.91 -29.80
C ASP A 37 -3.16 -8.53 -30.08
N GLU A 38 -3.94 -7.44 -30.00
CA GLU A 38 -3.46 -6.08 -30.24
C GLU A 38 -2.56 -5.62 -29.09
N GLU A 39 -2.99 -5.85 -27.85
CA GLU A 39 -2.23 -5.55 -26.63
C GLU A 39 -0.93 -6.37 -26.56
N ILE A 40 -0.99 -7.67 -26.88
CA ILE A 40 0.19 -8.54 -26.94
C ILE A 40 1.17 -8.01 -28.00
N MET A 41 0.67 -7.63 -29.17
CA MET A 41 1.51 -7.10 -30.25
C MET A 41 2.19 -5.78 -29.83
N GLU A 42 1.45 -4.82 -29.29
CA GLU A 42 1.99 -3.53 -28.84
C GLU A 42 3.09 -3.72 -27.79
N LEU A 43 2.80 -4.56 -26.80
CA LEU A 43 3.72 -4.79 -25.70
C LEU A 43 4.96 -5.56 -26.14
N SER A 44 4.79 -6.55 -27.03
CA SER A 44 5.91 -7.31 -27.61
C SER A 44 6.83 -6.42 -28.44
N GLN A 45 6.28 -5.50 -29.25
CA GLN A 45 7.06 -4.52 -29.99
C GLN A 45 7.85 -3.60 -29.04
N THR A 46 7.21 -3.17 -27.94
CA THR A 46 7.84 -2.33 -26.93
C THR A 46 8.99 -3.07 -26.23
N MET A 47 8.79 -4.33 -25.83
CA MET A 47 9.84 -5.18 -25.25
C MET A 47 11.03 -5.34 -26.19
N ALA A 48 10.78 -5.65 -27.47
CA ALA A 48 11.82 -5.83 -28.47
C ALA A 48 12.61 -4.53 -28.74
N GLY A 49 11.96 -3.36 -28.63
CA GLY A 49 12.57 -2.04 -28.86
C GLY A 49 13.19 -1.37 -27.63
N LEU A 50 13.01 -1.94 -26.44
CA LEU A 50 13.31 -1.27 -25.16
C LEU A 50 14.81 -0.98 -24.96
N GLY A 51 15.67 -1.91 -25.39
CA GLY A 51 17.11 -1.80 -25.27
C GLY A 51 17.64 -1.93 -23.84
N LYS A 52 18.82 -1.35 -23.57
CA LYS A 52 19.44 -1.43 -22.24
C LYS A 52 18.77 -0.45 -21.28
N VAL A 53 18.23 -0.97 -20.20
CA VAL A 53 17.66 -0.20 -19.09
C VAL A 53 18.61 -0.25 -17.90
N SER A 54 18.87 0.91 -17.28
CA SER A 54 19.72 0.99 -16.09
C SER A 54 19.03 0.31 -14.90
N PRO A 55 19.77 -0.45 -14.05
CA PRO A 55 19.22 -1.06 -12.85
C PRO A 55 18.47 -0.08 -11.94
N ASN A 56 18.97 1.16 -11.81
CA ASN A 56 18.34 2.21 -11.01
C ASN A 56 16.92 2.56 -11.51
N VAL A 57 16.70 2.49 -12.83
CA VAL A 57 15.39 2.74 -13.44
C VAL A 57 14.43 1.60 -13.13
N VAL A 58 14.91 0.36 -13.18
CA VAL A 58 14.14 -0.84 -12.83
C VAL A 58 13.74 -0.80 -11.36
N GLU A 59 14.68 -0.52 -10.47
CA GLU A 59 14.41 -0.39 -9.03
C GLU A 59 13.37 0.70 -8.76
N ARG A 60 13.52 1.89 -9.37
CA ARG A 60 12.56 2.97 -9.22
C ARG A 60 11.16 2.57 -9.69
N LEU A 61 11.07 1.85 -10.81
CA LEU A 61 9.80 1.34 -11.32
C LEU A 61 9.10 0.41 -10.31
N PHE A 62 9.85 -0.49 -9.68
CA PHE A 62 9.28 -1.41 -8.69
C PHE A 62 8.80 -0.70 -7.41
N VAL A 63 9.54 0.31 -6.94
CA VAL A 63 9.11 1.14 -5.81
C VAL A 63 7.79 1.83 -6.13
N ASP A 64 7.74 2.54 -7.26
CA ASP A 64 6.53 3.24 -7.70
C ASP A 64 5.34 2.28 -7.90
N PHE A 65 5.58 1.09 -8.46
CA PHE A 65 4.56 0.06 -8.65
C PHE A 65 4.00 -0.43 -7.30
N ALA A 66 4.88 -0.73 -6.34
CA ALA A 66 4.49 -1.16 -5.00
C ALA A 66 3.71 -0.07 -4.24
N GLU A 67 4.14 1.19 -4.37
CA GLU A 67 3.42 2.35 -3.82
C GLU A 67 2.01 2.46 -4.41
N GLN A 68 1.86 2.31 -5.73
CA GLN A 68 0.55 2.35 -6.40
C GLN A 68 -0.35 1.18 -5.98
N MET A 69 0.18 -0.04 -5.89
CA MET A 69 -0.57 -1.20 -5.39
C MET A 69 -1.04 -0.98 -3.95
N THR A 70 -0.19 -0.43 -3.09
CA THR A 70 -0.51 -0.17 -1.68
C THR A 70 -1.49 0.99 -1.52
N SER A 71 -1.39 2.03 -2.36
CA SER A 71 -2.30 3.18 -2.34
C SER A 71 -3.74 2.82 -2.73
N THR A 72 -3.89 1.85 -3.66
CA THR A 72 -5.20 1.29 -4.03
C THR A 72 -5.83 0.51 -2.88
N ASN A 73 -5.00 0.01 -1.96
CA ASN A 73 -5.38 -0.77 -0.80
C ASN A 73 -5.24 0.06 0.48
N SER A 74 -5.83 1.27 0.50
CA SER A 74 -5.81 2.11 1.70
C SER A 74 -6.24 1.26 2.91
N LEU A 75 -5.28 1.00 3.79
CA LEU A 75 -5.52 0.25 5.02
C LEU A 75 -6.34 1.17 5.92
N ILE A 76 -7.67 1.10 5.78
CA ILE A 76 -8.56 1.81 6.68
C ILE A 76 -8.59 1.03 8.00
N GLY A 77 -7.77 1.48 8.94
CA GLY A 77 -7.83 1.05 10.33
C GLY A 77 -9.16 1.48 10.95
N THR A 78 -10.15 0.59 10.90
CA THR A 78 -11.42 0.73 11.60
C THR A 78 -11.46 -0.19 12.82
N GLN A 79 -12.32 0.13 13.78
CA GLN A 79 -12.66 -0.75 14.89
C GLN A 79 -12.94 -2.20 14.44
N ASP A 80 -13.75 -2.33 13.41
CA ASP A 80 -14.13 -3.59 12.79
C ASP A 80 -12.94 -4.32 12.15
N SER A 81 -12.00 -3.60 11.52
CA SER A 81 -10.74 -4.20 11.05
C SER A 81 -9.85 -4.69 12.18
N THR A 82 -9.79 -3.97 13.31
CA THR A 82 -9.01 -4.35 14.49
C THR A 82 -9.60 -5.57 15.18
N GLU A 83 -10.92 -5.61 15.40
CA GLU A 83 -11.63 -6.75 15.98
C GLU A 83 -11.40 -8.03 15.16
N ARG A 84 -11.52 -7.95 13.83
CA ARG A 84 -11.24 -9.08 12.94
C ARG A 84 -9.80 -9.60 13.07
N LEU A 85 -8.81 -8.71 13.19
CA LEU A 85 -7.41 -9.11 13.33
C LEU A 85 -7.16 -9.80 14.66
N LEU A 86 -7.72 -9.28 15.76
CA LEU A 86 -7.62 -9.89 17.09
C LEU A 86 -8.29 -11.27 17.12
N ALA A 87 -9.43 -11.43 16.46
CA ALA A 87 -10.11 -12.73 16.32
C ALA A 87 -9.25 -13.74 15.54
N LYS A 88 -8.66 -13.33 14.40
CA LYS A 88 -7.77 -14.19 13.61
C LYS A 88 -6.49 -14.57 14.35
N ALA A 89 -6.01 -13.74 15.26
CA ALA A 89 -4.87 -14.04 16.12
C ALA A 89 -5.19 -15.10 17.22
N GLY A 90 -6.44 -15.58 17.28
CA GLY A 90 -6.86 -16.64 18.19
C GLY A 90 -7.14 -16.15 19.62
N LEU A 91 -7.40 -14.86 19.81
CA LEU A 91 -7.84 -14.33 21.10
C LEU A 91 -9.30 -14.74 21.38
N SER A 92 -9.62 -14.96 22.65
CA SER A 92 -11.01 -15.20 23.09
C SER A 92 -11.85 -13.92 22.97
N GLY A 93 -13.16 -14.10 22.73
CA GLY A 93 -14.11 -12.98 22.59
C GLY A 93 -14.03 -11.97 23.74
N ASP A 94 -14.04 -12.46 24.99
CA ASP A 94 -13.93 -11.61 26.19
C ASP A 94 -12.66 -10.76 26.20
N ARG A 95 -11.53 -11.31 25.73
CA ARG A 95 -10.26 -10.59 25.70
C ARG A 95 -10.26 -9.52 24.61
N ILE A 96 -10.89 -9.80 23.48
CA ILE A 96 -11.05 -8.84 22.38
C ILE A 96 -11.94 -7.69 22.87
N GLU A 97 -13.07 -7.99 23.50
CA GLU A 97 -14.00 -6.99 24.02
C GLU A 97 -13.33 -6.04 25.02
N ASN A 98 -12.62 -6.57 26.02
CA ASN A 98 -11.86 -5.75 26.97
C ASN A 98 -10.83 -4.83 26.30
N ILE A 99 -10.06 -5.35 25.33
CA ILE A 99 -9.07 -4.55 24.58
C ILE A 99 -9.77 -3.45 23.77
N MET A 100 -10.88 -3.78 23.12
CA MET A 100 -11.62 -2.81 22.31
C MET A 100 -12.33 -1.76 23.16
N GLU A 101 -12.80 -2.10 24.37
CA GLU A 101 -13.34 -1.15 25.34
C GLU A 101 -12.28 -0.17 25.85
N GLU A 102 -11.07 -0.67 26.14
CA GLU A 102 -9.95 0.19 26.55
C GLU A 102 -9.55 1.17 25.43
N ILE A 103 -9.56 0.71 24.17
CA ILE A 103 -9.32 1.54 22.98
C ILE A 103 -10.43 2.57 22.75
N ARG A 104 -11.71 2.18 22.94
CA ARG A 104 -12.86 3.11 22.87
C ARG A 104 -12.76 4.21 23.94
N GLY A 105 -11.99 3.96 25.00
CA GLY A 105 -11.95 4.82 26.18
C GLY A 105 -13.32 4.89 26.85
N PRO A 106 -13.45 5.64 27.96
CA PRO A 106 -14.76 5.89 28.54
C PRO A 106 -15.55 6.72 27.52
N ALA A 107 -16.57 6.12 26.91
CA ALA A 107 -17.55 6.85 26.12
C ALA A 107 -18.12 7.99 26.99
N GLY A 108 -17.63 9.21 26.78
CA GLY A 108 -18.07 10.42 27.49
C GLY A 108 -17.04 11.20 28.31
N ARG A 109 -15.79 10.73 28.50
CA ARG A 109 -14.77 11.50 29.25
C ARG A 109 -13.89 12.37 28.36
N THR A 110 -14.50 13.24 27.58
CA THR A 110 -13.75 14.30 26.88
C THR A 110 -13.21 15.25 27.93
N MET A 111 -11.87 15.30 28.11
CA MET A 111 -11.01 16.38 28.63
C MET A 111 -11.55 17.38 29.70
N TRP A 112 -12.74 17.94 29.53
CA TRP A 112 -13.50 18.75 30.48
C TRP A 112 -13.80 18.08 31.83
N GLU A 113 -14.07 16.77 31.86
CA GLU A 113 -14.31 16.07 33.15
C GLU A 113 -13.01 15.88 33.95
N LYS A 114 -11.84 15.86 33.27
CA LYS A 114 -10.53 15.91 33.93
C LYS A 114 -10.24 17.30 34.49
N LEU A 115 -10.68 18.38 33.84
CA LEU A 115 -10.60 19.75 34.37
C LEU A 115 -11.50 19.97 35.59
N GLY A 116 -12.67 19.33 35.64
CA GLY A 116 -13.59 19.44 36.80
C GLY A 116 -13.08 18.80 38.09
N ASN A 117 -12.04 17.96 38.03
CA ASN A 117 -11.37 17.35 39.18
C ASN A 117 -10.01 17.99 39.51
N VAL A 118 -9.63 19.07 38.82
CA VAL A 118 -8.42 19.85 39.13
C VAL A 118 -8.80 20.93 40.15
N ASN A 119 -8.00 21.06 41.22
CA ASN A 119 -8.19 22.10 42.23
C ASN A 119 -8.13 23.49 41.58
N GLU A 120 -9.16 24.31 41.85
CA GLU A 120 -9.35 25.66 41.32
C GLU A 120 -8.15 26.60 41.54
N GLU A 121 -7.35 26.37 42.57
CA GLU A 121 -6.12 27.14 42.83
C GLU A 121 -5.04 26.94 41.74
N ILE A 122 -4.98 25.75 41.12
CA ILE A 122 -3.98 25.45 40.08
C ILE A 122 -4.39 26.07 38.74
N LEU A 123 -5.70 26.18 38.47
CA LEU A 123 -6.23 26.81 37.26
C LEU A 123 -6.08 28.33 37.27
N ALA A 124 -6.13 28.97 38.45
CA ALA A 124 -5.98 30.41 38.59
C ALA A 124 -4.54 30.93 38.38
N THR A 125 -3.56 30.02 38.25
CA THR A 125 -2.14 30.36 38.09
C THR A 125 -1.69 30.38 36.61
N PHE A 126 -2.58 30.06 35.68
CA PHE A 126 -2.35 30.10 34.22
C PHE A 126 -3.17 31.18 33.51
#